data_AF-A0A8J2PNH6-F1
#
_entry.id   AF-A0A8J2PNH6-F1
#
_cell.length_a   1.000
_cell.length_b   1.000
_cell.length_c   1.000
_cell.angle_alpha   90.00
_cell.angle_beta   90.00
_cell.angle_gamma   90.00
#
_symmetry.space_group_name_H-M   'P 1'
#
loop_
_entity.id
_entity.type
_entity.pdbx_description
1 polymer ?
#
loop_
_entity_poly.entity_id
_entity_poly.type
_entity_poly.pdbx_seq_one_letter_code
_entity_poly.pdbx_strand_id
1 'polypeptide(L)' 'MPQPENCSDELYALMKMCWQEKSVDRPDFTSIKGKLDSIIEKSNFVVYMNLDLGSESPSYNTDD' A
#
# COMPACT_ATOMS: atom_id res chain seq x y z
N MET A 1 -7.49 16.30 -4.99
CA MET A 1 -7.88 15.34 -6.04
C MET A 1 -9.24 14.76 -5.71
N PRO A 2 -10.19 14.67 -6.65
CA PRO A 2 -11.47 13.99 -6.41
C PRO A 2 -11.30 12.47 -6.23
N GLN A 3 -12.26 11.83 -5.58
CA GLN A 3 -12.30 10.37 -5.42
C GLN A 3 -12.75 9.70 -6.72
N PRO A 4 -12.08 8.63 -7.18
CA PRO A 4 -12.55 7.83 -8.31
C PRO A 4 -13.87 7.10 -8.01
N GLU A 5 -14.69 6.87 -9.04
CA GLU A 5 -16.05 6.31 -8.94
C GLU A 5 -16.14 4.95 -8.24
N ASN A 6 -15.09 4.12 -8.34
CA ASN A 6 -15.04 2.78 -7.74
C ASN A 6 -14.00 2.65 -6.61
N CYS A 7 -13.56 3.77 -6.04
CA CYS A 7 -12.61 3.79 -4.94
C CYS A 7 -13.36 3.78 -3.60
N SER A 8 -13.01 2.87 -2.70
CA SER A 8 -13.59 2.89 -1.35
C SER A 8 -13.13 4.12 -0.57
N ASP A 9 -13.99 4.60 0.34
CA ASP A 9 -13.68 5.77 1.17
C ASP A 9 -12.41 5.55 2.01
N GLU A 10 -12.17 4.32 2.46
CA GLU A 10 -11.00 3.95 3.27
C GLU A 10 -9.70 4.04 2.46
N LEU A 11 -9.71 3.53 1.22
CA LEU A 11 -8.56 3.62 0.32
C LEU A 11 -8.30 5.06 -0.11
N TYR A 12 -9.36 5.81 -0.42
CA TYR A 12 -9.24 7.22 -0.76
C TYR A 12 -8.76 8.08 0.42
N ALA A 13 -9.17 7.75 1.65
CA ALA A 13 -8.63 8.38 2.86
C ALA A 13 -7.13 8.13 3.00
N LEU A 14 -6.65 6.91 2.76
CA LEU A 14 -5.22 6.60 2.73
C LEU A 14 -4.50 7.42 1.64
N MET A 15 -5.06 7.53 0.43
CA MET A 15 -4.47 8.36 -0.63
C MET A 15 -4.33 9.83 -0.19
N LYS A 16 -5.35 10.39 0.47
CA LYS A 16 -5.28 11.76 1.02
C LYS A 16 -4.19 11.92 2.08
N MET A 17 -3.90 10.88 2.87
CA MET A 17 -2.77 10.91 3.80
C MET A 17 -1.43 10.94 3.06
N CYS A 18 -1.30 10.20 1.96
CA CYS A 18 -0.08 10.21 1.13
C CYS A 18 0.12 11.54 0.38
N TRP A 19 -0.96 12.26 0.09
CA TRP A 19 -0.94 13.52 -0.67
C TRP A 19 -0.96 14.78 0.19
N GLN A 20 -0.46 14.72 1.42
CA GLN A 20 -0.27 15.93 2.22
C GLN A 20 0.75 16.86 1.55
N GLU A 21 0.46 18.17 1.62
CA GLU A 21 1.30 19.22 1.04
C GLU A 21 2.71 19.16 1.63
N LYS A 22 2.80 19.08 2.97
CA LYS A 22 4.05 18.92 3.69
C LYS A 22 4.48 17.46 3.69
N SER A 23 5.74 17.21 3.36
CA SER A 23 6.33 15.87 3.35
C SER A 23 6.29 15.19 4.73
N VAL A 24 6.47 15.97 5.80
CA VAL A 24 6.50 15.48 7.18
C VAL A 24 5.16 14.96 7.69
N ASP A 25 4.06 15.39 7.07
CA ASP A 25 2.70 14.97 7.43
C ASP A 25 2.28 13.68 6.70
N ARG A 26 3.10 13.20 5.75
CA ARG A 26 2.83 11.97 5.00
C ARG A 26 3.22 10.76 5.85
N PRO A 27 2.44 9.67 5.81
CA PRO A 27 2.79 8.45 6.51
C PRO A 27 4.04 7.80 5.88
N ASP A 28 4.81 7.08 6.69
CA ASP A 28 5.88 6.23 6.21
C ASP A 28 5.34 4.94 5.56
N PHE A 29 6.20 4.21 4.85
CA PHE A 29 5.80 2.99 4.16
C PHE A 29 5.32 1.89 5.10
N THR A 30 5.86 1.83 6.33
CA THR A 30 5.43 0.87 7.36
C THR A 30 3.95 1.11 7.72
N SER A 31 3.58 2.37 7.92
CA SER A 31 2.21 2.79 8.24
C SER A 31 1.26 2.59 7.05
N ILE A 32 1.73 2.86 5.83
CA ILE A 32 0.96 2.61 4.60
C ILE A 32 0.67 1.13 4.46
N LYS A 33 1.68 0.26 4.62
CA LYS A 33 1.52 -1.20 4.55
C LYS A 33 0.46 -1.68 5.54
N GLY A 34 0.57 -1.33 6.82
CA GLY A 34 -0.39 -1.77 7.83
C GLY A 34 -1.83 -1.32 7.56
N LYS A 35 -2.02 -0.12 6.97
CA LYS A 35 -3.34 0.35 6.54
C LYS A 35 -3.87 -0.43 5.34
N LEU A 36 -3.03 -0.72 4.35
CA LEU A 36 -3.40 -1.53 3.20
C LEU A 36 -3.78 -2.96 3.62
N ASP A 37 -2.99 -3.59 4.49
CA ASP A 37 -3.28 -4.92 5.03
C ASP A 37 -4.68 -4.95 5.68
N SER A 38 -5.00 -3.94 6.51
CA SER A 38 -6.33 -3.83 7.13
C SER A 38 -7.48 -3.60 6.13
N ILE A 39 -7.26 -2.80 5.09
CA ILE A 39 -8.25 -2.57 4.02
C ILE A 39 -8.53 -3.89 3.27
N ILE A 40 -7.48 -4.64 2.98
CA ILE A 40 -7.57 -5.93 2.27
C ILE A 40 -8.31 -6.97 3.13
N GLU A 41 -7.95 -7.09 4.41
CA GLU A 41 -8.60 -8.02 5.37
C GLU A 41 -10.11 -7.76 5.50
N LYS A 42 -10.54 -6.50 5.49
CA LYS A 42 -11.96 -6.14 5.57
C LYS A 42 -12.73 -6.40 4.28
N SER A 43 -12.04 -6.35 3.13
CA SER A 43 -12.65 -6.73 1.86
C SER A 43 -12.71 -8.25 1.78
N ASN A 44 -13.83 -8.83 2.21
CA ASN A 44 -14.12 -10.28 2.20
C ASN A 44 -14.20 -10.90 0.78
N PHE A 45 -13.42 -10.42 -0.19
CA PHE A 45 -13.58 -10.73 -1.60
C PHE A 45 -12.22 -11.05 -2.24
N VAL A 46 -11.97 -12.36 -2.36
CA VAL A 46 -11.04 -13.03 -3.28
C VAL A 46 -9.61 -12.51 -3.30
N VAL A 47 -8.66 -13.34 -2.83
CA VAL A 47 -7.21 -13.16 -2.97
C VAL A 47 -6.83 -13.17 -4.47
N TYR A 48 -7.07 -12.06 -5.17
CA TYR A 48 -6.71 -11.88 -6.60
C TYR A 48 -5.20 -11.62 -6.78
N MET A 49 -4.48 -11.36 -5.70
CA MET A 49 -3.06 -11.03 -5.70
C MET A 49 -2.40 -11.74 -4.51
N ASN A 50 -1.94 -12.98 -4.70
CA ASN A 50 -1.12 -13.63 -3.68
C ASN A 50 0.27 -13.01 -3.76
N LEU A 51 0.56 -12.07 -2.86
CA LEU A 51 1.83 -11.32 -2.79
C LEU A 51 2.96 -12.11 -2.11
N ASP A 52 2.74 -13.40 -1.84
CA ASP A 52 3.78 -14.41 -1.62
C ASP A 52 4.56 -14.63 -2.93
N LEU A 53 5.12 -13.55 -3.48
CA LEU A 53 6.25 -13.64 -4.38
C LEU A 53 7.37 -14.22 -3.52
N GLY A 54 7.67 -15.48 -3.81
CA GLY A 54 8.56 -16.34 -3.04
C GLY A 54 9.79 -15.61 -2.54
N SER A 55 10.24 -16.04 -1.37
CA SER A 55 11.48 -15.69 -0.70
C SER A 55 12.73 -15.97 -1.56
N GLU A 56 12.88 -15.27 -2.68
CA GLU A 56 14.14 -15.14 -3.38
C GLU A 56 14.65 -13.73 -3.07
N SER A 57 15.45 -13.66 -2.00
CA SER A 57 16.40 -12.59 -1.79
C SER A 57 17.09 -12.26 -3.12
N PRO A 58 17.10 -10.99 -3.58
CA PRO A 58 17.95 -10.59 -4.69
C PRO A 58 19.39 -10.91 -4.28
N SER A 59 20.01 -11.93 -4.89
CA SER A 59 21.45 -12.07 -4.80
C SER A 59 22.02 -10.91 -5.60
N TYR A 60 22.34 -9.81 -4.91
CA TYR A 60 23.22 -8.81 -5.48
C TYR A 60 24.54 -9.53 -5.75
N ASN A 61 24.80 -9.84 -7.02
CA ASN A 61 26.13 -10.23 -7.45
C ASN A 61 27.00 -8.99 -7.23
N THR A 62 27.84 -9.02 -6.21
CA THR A 62 29.00 -8.14 -6.12
C THR A 62 30.03 -8.68 -7.09
N ASP A 63 30.02 -8.17 -8.32
CA ASP A 63 31.18 -8.26 -9.20
C ASP A 63 32.12 -7.08 -8.87
N ASP A 64 33.42 -7.41 -8.76
CA ASP A 64 34.58 -6.60 -8.38
C ASP A 64 34.63 -5.15 -8.93
#